data_AF-A0AAU3M8M6-F1
#
_entry.id   AF-A0AAU3M8M6-F1
#
_cell.length_a   1.000
_cell.length_b   1.000
_cell.length_c   1.000
_cell.angle_alpha   90.00
_cell.angle_beta   90.00
_cell.angle_gamma   90.00
#
_symmetry.space_group_name_H-M   'P 1'
#
loop_
_entity.id
_entity.type
_entity.pdbx_description
1 polymer ?
#
loop_
_entity_poly.entity_id
_entity_poly.type
_entity_poly.pdbx_seq_one_letter_code
_entity_poly.pdbx_strand_id
1 'polypeptide(L)'
;MRLLRQAVAAGRGLPVDLGVGVGWRAYPLQCPDAAHIHREDGTSAPWRAQISAIELTFELHMLRAAVYVFVAALSLMRDSEVQEIQRDAVRTYFGSPAIVSRKTKMDPARPELHWWIIEPVAEALAVLEELSWHSTHLFVALAPPTGKQAHTEPGIQSEAEIDFFINGVNTTAHQPGLAKIPPAHVRSHMFRKTMSQLAGREPDSEIALGLQLKHAARRAFANRTTQAYAQMDASWAKEFDTELQ
;
A
#
# COMPACT_ATOMS: atom_id res chain seq x y z
N MET A 1 -29.50 -10.76 -2.92
CA MET A 1 -30.25 -12.03 -2.87
C MET A 1 -30.48 -12.72 -4.22
N ARG A 2 -30.76 -12.00 -5.33
CA ARG A 2 -31.08 -12.61 -6.64
C ARG A 2 -29.97 -13.49 -7.22
N LEU A 3 -28.72 -13.01 -7.19
CA LEU A 3 -27.54 -13.73 -7.67
C LEU A 3 -27.29 -15.04 -6.90
N LEU A 4 -27.43 -15.02 -5.57
CA LEU A 4 -27.25 -16.20 -4.73
C LEU A 4 -28.30 -17.28 -5.04
N ARG A 5 -29.59 -16.89 -5.17
CA ARG A 5 -30.67 -17.83 -5.52
C ARG A 5 -30.46 -18.47 -6.90
N GLN A 6 -29.99 -17.69 -7.88
CA GLN A 6 -29.66 -18.21 -9.22
C GLN A 6 -28.48 -19.19 -9.20
N ALA A 7 -27.44 -18.90 -8.40
CA ALA A 7 -26.28 -19.78 -8.27
C ALA A 7 -26.64 -21.10 -7.56
N VAL A 8 -27.52 -21.06 -6.56
CA VAL A 8 -28.07 -22.24 -5.88
C VAL A 8 -28.89 -23.09 -6.85
N ALA A 9 -29.82 -22.48 -7.60
CA ALA A 9 -30.64 -23.19 -8.58
C ALA A 9 -29.81 -23.85 -9.70
N ALA A 10 -28.68 -23.24 -10.06
CA ALA A 10 -27.75 -23.76 -11.06
C ALA A 10 -26.74 -24.79 -10.50
N GLY A 11 -26.82 -25.16 -9.21
CA GLY A 11 -25.94 -26.16 -8.61
C GLY A 11 -24.45 -25.76 -8.51
N ARG A 12 -24.12 -24.48 -8.65
CA ARG A 12 -22.73 -23.96 -8.75
C ARG A 12 -21.98 -23.89 -7.41
N GLY A 13 -22.37 -24.67 -6.42
CA GLY A 13 -21.80 -24.59 -5.08
C GLY A 13 -20.55 -25.47 -4.97
N LEU A 14 -19.41 -24.88 -4.64
CA LEU A 14 -18.17 -25.60 -4.33
C LEU A 14 -18.14 -25.98 -2.84
N PRO A 15 -17.77 -27.22 -2.48
CA PRO A 15 -17.59 -27.59 -1.08
C PRO A 15 -16.47 -26.77 -0.46
N VAL A 16 -16.70 -26.29 0.76
CA VAL A 16 -15.69 -25.54 1.53
C VAL A 16 -15.10 -26.46 2.58
N ASP A 17 -13.80 -26.73 2.49
CA ASP A 17 -13.05 -27.53 3.47
C ASP A 17 -12.12 -26.62 4.29
N LEU A 18 -12.71 -25.67 5.02
CA LEU A 18 -11.99 -24.67 5.82
C LEU A 18 -12.21 -24.87 7.33
N GLY A 19 -12.57 -26.08 7.77
CA GLY A 19 -12.85 -26.36 9.20
C GLY A 19 -14.09 -25.64 9.77
N VAL A 20 -14.89 -24.98 8.92
CA VAL A 20 -16.13 -24.26 9.26
C VAL A 20 -17.35 -25.18 9.42
N GLY A 21 -17.13 -26.50 9.42
CA GLY A 21 -18.15 -27.54 9.52
C GLY A 21 -18.50 -28.19 8.17
N VAL A 22 -18.89 -29.46 8.21
CA VAL A 22 -19.31 -30.23 7.04
C VAL A 22 -20.63 -29.67 6.48
N GLY A 23 -20.70 -29.43 5.17
CA GLY A 23 -21.96 -29.08 4.48
C GLY A 23 -22.06 -27.64 3.95
N TRP A 24 -21.08 -26.78 4.20
CA TRP A 24 -21.03 -25.44 3.61
C TRP A 24 -20.61 -25.48 2.14
N ARG A 25 -21.30 -24.68 1.31
CA ARG A 25 -20.96 -24.47 -0.10
C ARG A 25 -20.67 -23.00 -0.38
N ALA A 26 -19.53 -22.73 -1.01
CA ALA A 26 -19.23 -21.43 -1.57
C ALA A 26 -19.87 -21.31 -2.96
N TYR A 27 -20.40 -20.13 -3.26
CA TYR A 27 -20.92 -19.79 -4.60
C TYR A 27 -20.10 -18.62 -5.14
N PRO A 28 -18.98 -18.89 -5.83
CA PRO A 28 -18.14 -17.85 -6.38
C PRO A 28 -18.88 -16.97 -7.37
N LEU A 29 -18.64 -15.67 -7.29
CA LEU A 29 -19.04 -14.71 -8.31
C LEU A 29 -18.14 -14.93 -9.54
N GLN A 30 -18.74 -14.89 -10.73
CA GLN A 30 -17.97 -14.90 -11.98
C GLN A 30 -17.32 -13.53 -12.17
N CYS A 31 -16.08 -13.51 -12.66
CA CYS A 31 -15.34 -12.29 -12.98
C CYS A 31 -15.07 -12.23 -14.49
N PRO A 32 -16.10 -12.03 -15.33
CA PRO A 32 -15.93 -12.03 -16.78
C PRO A 32 -15.04 -10.89 -17.28
N ASP A 33 -15.01 -9.77 -16.55
CA ASP A 33 -14.23 -8.57 -16.89
C ASP A 33 -12.89 -8.50 -16.14
N ALA A 34 -12.42 -9.63 -15.58
CA ALA A 34 -11.13 -9.66 -14.91
C ALA A 34 -10.00 -9.33 -15.89
N ALA A 35 -9.10 -8.44 -15.48
CA ALA A 35 -7.93 -8.07 -16.27
C ALA A 35 -7.12 -9.31 -16.66
N HIS A 36 -6.60 -9.34 -17.89
CA HIS A 36 -5.77 -10.42 -18.37
C HIS A 36 -4.31 -10.25 -17.93
N ILE A 37 -3.70 -11.33 -17.45
CA ILE A 37 -2.28 -11.37 -17.09
C ILE A 37 -1.51 -12.11 -18.17
N HIS A 38 -0.44 -11.49 -18.63
CA HIS A 38 0.56 -12.11 -19.49
C HIS A 38 1.56 -12.87 -18.63
N ARG A 39 1.74 -14.15 -18.91
CA ARG A 39 2.70 -15.01 -18.22
C ARG A 39 4.01 -15.11 -18.99
N GLU A 40 5.07 -15.52 -18.30
CA GLU A 40 6.40 -15.74 -18.89
C GLU A 40 6.39 -16.77 -20.03
N ASP A 41 5.45 -17.73 -20.00
CA ASP A 41 5.25 -18.74 -21.04
C ASP A 41 4.53 -18.20 -22.30
N GLY A 42 4.26 -16.90 -22.37
CA GLY A 42 3.58 -16.23 -23.48
C GLY A 42 2.05 -16.39 -23.48
N THR A 43 1.48 -17.12 -22.51
CA THR A 43 0.03 -17.25 -22.39
C THR A 43 -0.61 -16.02 -21.75
N SER A 44 -1.89 -15.81 -22.07
CA SER A 44 -2.73 -14.81 -21.42
C SER A 44 -3.96 -15.48 -20.83
N ALA A 45 -4.28 -15.14 -19.59
CA ALA A 45 -5.50 -15.59 -18.94
C ALA A 45 -6.04 -14.49 -18.04
N PRO A 46 -7.35 -14.47 -17.73
CA PRO A 46 -7.87 -13.57 -16.71
C PRO A 46 -7.11 -13.80 -15.40
N TRP A 47 -6.80 -12.71 -14.68
CA TRP A 47 -6.20 -12.74 -13.36
C TRP A 47 -6.95 -13.70 -12.44
N ARG A 48 -8.28 -13.69 -12.54
CA ARG A 48 -9.16 -14.59 -11.80
C ARG A 48 -10.47 -14.78 -12.56
N ALA A 49 -10.88 -16.04 -12.78
CA ALA A 49 -12.15 -16.34 -13.45
C ALA A 49 -13.35 -16.25 -12.50
N GLN A 50 -13.14 -16.53 -11.22
CA GLN A 50 -14.18 -16.56 -10.18
C GLN A 50 -13.63 -16.14 -8.82
N ILE A 51 -14.46 -15.51 -7.99
CA ILE A 51 -14.08 -15.09 -6.63
C ILE A 51 -15.18 -15.41 -5.62
N SER A 52 -14.83 -16.11 -4.55
CA SER A 52 -15.71 -16.30 -3.39
C SER A 52 -15.71 -15.08 -2.47
N ALA A 53 -16.68 -14.99 -1.57
CA ALA A 53 -16.73 -13.88 -0.59
C ALA A 53 -15.52 -13.86 0.36
N ILE A 54 -14.98 -15.03 0.70
CA ILE A 54 -13.78 -15.16 1.54
C ILE A 54 -12.56 -14.65 0.79
N GLU A 55 -12.37 -15.10 -0.45
CA GLU A 55 -11.28 -14.62 -1.30
C GLU A 55 -11.40 -13.12 -1.57
N LEU A 56 -12.59 -12.61 -1.85
CA LEU A 56 -12.80 -11.17 -2.01
C LEU A 56 -12.36 -10.38 -0.77
N THR A 57 -12.68 -10.87 0.42
CA THR A 57 -12.22 -10.22 1.67
C THR A 57 -10.69 -10.19 1.76
N PHE A 58 -10.04 -11.30 1.38
CA PHE A 58 -8.58 -11.37 1.33
C PHE A 58 -8.00 -10.40 0.28
N GLU A 59 -8.55 -10.38 -0.94
CA GLU A 59 -8.08 -9.51 -2.03
C GLU A 59 -8.25 -8.03 -1.70
N LEU A 60 -9.35 -7.63 -1.04
CA LEU A 60 -9.54 -6.25 -0.59
C LEU A 60 -8.53 -5.86 0.50
N HIS A 61 -8.18 -6.79 1.39
CA HIS A 61 -7.14 -6.55 2.40
C HIS A 61 -5.78 -6.44 1.72
N MET A 62 -5.52 -7.33 0.76
CA MET A 62 -4.30 -7.30 -0.03
C MET A 62 -4.19 -5.95 -0.75
N LEU A 63 -5.24 -5.49 -1.41
CA LEU A 63 -5.27 -4.21 -2.11
C LEU A 63 -4.96 -3.03 -1.18
N ARG A 64 -5.59 -2.97 0.00
CA ARG A 64 -5.26 -1.94 1.00
C ARG A 64 -3.79 -2.00 1.44
N ALA A 65 -3.27 -3.21 1.69
CA ALA A 65 -1.89 -3.41 2.10
C ALA A 65 -0.89 -3.01 1.00
N ALA A 66 -1.18 -3.33 -0.26
CA ALA A 66 -0.43 -2.88 -1.44
C ALA A 66 -0.39 -1.35 -1.51
N VAL A 67 -1.54 -0.70 -1.41
CA VAL A 67 -1.63 0.77 -1.45
C VAL A 67 -0.82 1.38 -0.30
N TYR A 68 -0.92 0.83 0.91
CA TYR A 68 -0.13 1.29 2.04
C TYR A 68 1.38 1.20 1.78
N VAL A 69 1.87 0.04 1.34
CA VAL A 69 3.29 -0.18 1.03
C VAL A 69 3.77 0.79 -0.06
N PHE A 70 3.00 0.93 -1.13
CA PHE A 70 3.33 1.77 -2.27
C PHE A 70 3.38 3.26 -1.90
N VAL A 71 2.36 3.75 -1.19
CA VAL A 71 2.29 5.14 -0.70
C VAL A 71 3.41 5.40 0.29
N ALA A 72 3.65 4.51 1.27
CA ALA A 72 4.71 4.69 2.26
C ALA A 72 6.11 4.72 1.62
N ALA A 73 6.33 3.92 0.57
CA ALA A 73 7.58 3.90 -0.17
C ALA A 73 7.84 5.15 -1.01
N LEU A 74 6.84 5.63 -1.74
CA LEU A 74 7.05 6.66 -2.75
C LEU A 74 6.72 8.09 -2.28
N SER A 75 5.95 8.25 -1.21
CA SER A 75 5.66 9.58 -0.65
C SER A 75 6.77 10.11 0.26
N LEU A 76 7.68 9.23 0.71
CA LEU A 76 8.65 9.52 1.77
C LEU A 76 8.01 10.01 3.08
N MET A 77 6.70 9.84 3.30
CA MET A 77 6.00 10.18 4.55
C MET A 77 6.38 9.22 5.69
N ARG A 78 6.21 9.65 6.95
CA ARG A 78 6.28 8.76 8.12
C ARG A 78 4.99 7.95 8.22
N ASP A 79 5.05 6.80 8.89
CA ASP A 79 3.87 5.96 9.15
C ASP A 79 2.67 6.76 9.67
N SER A 80 2.88 7.54 10.73
CA SER A 80 1.83 8.40 11.29
C SER A 80 1.29 9.44 10.30
N GLU A 81 2.11 9.93 9.38
CA GLU A 81 1.68 10.90 8.36
C GLU A 81 0.85 10.19 7.27
N VAL A 82 1.23 8.98 6.88
CA VAL A 82 0.49 8.15 5.92
C VAL A 82 -0.89 7.77 6.49
N GLN A 83 -0.95 7.34 7.76
CA GLN A 83 -2.21 6.95 8.39
C GLN A 83 -3.20 8.11 8.57
N GLU A 84 -2.69 9.34 8.65
CA GLU A 84 -3.49 10.57 8.73
C GLU A 84 -3.93 11.11 7.37
N ILE A 85 -3.65 10.40 6.26
CA ILE A 85 -4.16 10.79 4.94
C ILE A 85 -5.69 10.72 4.96
N GLN A 86 -6.29 11.85 4.60
CA GLN A 86 -7.73 12.03 4.51
C GLN A 86 -8.22 11.95 3.06
N ARG A 87 -9.54 11.86 2.89
CA ARG A 87 -10.21 12.03 1.60
C ARG A 87 -9.85 13.37 0.98
N ASP A 88 -9.79 13.40 -0.34
CA ASP A 88 -9.46 14.58 -1.14
C ASP A 88 -8.10 15.20 -0.76
N ALA A 89 -7.17 14.38 -0.22
CA ALA A 89 -5.84 14.85 0.17
C ALA A 89 -4.94 15.11 -1.04
N VAL A 90 -5.22 14.52 -2.21
CA VAL A 90 -4.42 14.75 -3.41
C VAL A 90 -4.80 16.09 -4.04
N ARG A 91 -3.81 16.97 -4.21
CA ARG A 91 -3.96 18.29 -4.85
C ARG A 91 -2.83 18.54 -5.84
N THR A 92 -3.08 19.40 -6.83
CA THR A 92 -1.99 19.96 -7.63
C THR A 92 -1.27 21.05 -6.83
N TYR A 93 0.04 20.91 -6.65
CA TYR A 93 0.89 21.88 -5.97
C TYR A 93 2.15 22.13 -6.79
N PHE A 94 2.35 23.38 -7.22
CA PHE A 94 3.39 23.77 -8.19
C PHE A 94 3.40 22.91 -9.46
N GLY A 95 2.22 22.59 -10.00
CA GLY A 95 2.08 21.85 -11.26
C GLY A 95 2.31 20.34 -11.17
N SER A 96 2.48 19.79 -9.96
CA SER A 96 2.63 18.35 -9.73
C SER A 96 1.64 17.85 -8.67
N PRO A 97 1.24 16.57 -8.71
CA PRO A 97 0.39 16.02 -7.67
C PRO A 97 1.13 15.94 -6.33
N ALA A 98 0.43 16.30 -5.27
CA ALA A 98 0.94 16.26 -3.91
C ALA A 98 -0.14 15.82 -2.92
N ILE A 99 0.26 15.05 -1.91
CA ILE A 99 -0.59 14.71 -0.77
C ILE A 99 -0.55 15.88 0.21
N VAL A 100 -1.72 16.37 0.59
CA VAL A 100 -1.91 17.37 1.62
C VAL A 100 -2.08 16.68 2.96
N SER A 101 -1.28 17.09 3.94
CA SER A 101 -1.38 16.63 5.33
C SER A 101 -1.32 17.82 6.27
N ARG A 102 -1.83 17.66 7.49
CA ARG A 102 -1.69 18.66 8.55
C ARG A 102 -0.75 18.15 9.63
N LYS A 103 0.20 18.97 10.06
CA LYS A 103 1.07 18.63 11.17
C LYS A 103 0.28 18.69 12.48
N THR A 104 -0.05 17.54 13.05
CA THR A 104 -0.85 17.45 14.28
C THR A 104 0.00 17.52 15.56
N LYS A 105 1.29 17.16 15.50
CA LYS A 105 2.16 17.00 16.68
C LYS A 105 3.07 18.23 16.92
N MET A 106 3.03 18.77 18.14
CA MET A 106 3.90 19.85 18.67
C MET A 106 3.90 21.18 17.90
N ASP A 107 2.86 21.47 17.12
CA ASP A 107 2.77 22.72 16.36
C ASP A 107 1.36 23.31 16.46
N PRO A 108 1.14 24.36 17.27
CA PRO A 108 -0.17 24.96 17.46
C PRO A 108 -0.73 25.58 16.17
N ALA A 109 0.12 25.94 15.21
CA ALA A 109 -0.30 26.50 13.93
C ALA A 109 -0.84 25.45 12.95
N ARG A 110 -0.63 24.15 13.23
CA ARG A 110 -1.02 23.01 12.39
C ARG A 110 -0.81 23.27 10.88
N PRO A 111 0.41 23.66 10.47
CA PRO A 111 0.66 24.05 9.09
C PRO A 111 0.32 22.90 8.15
N GLU A 112 -0.24 23.28 7.00
CA GLU A 112 -0.44 22.38 5.89
C GLU A 112 0.91 22.01 5.28
N LEU A 113 1.11 20.71 5.02
CA LEU A 113 2.31 20.16 4.41
C LEU A 113 1.93 19.45 3.11
N HIS A 114 2.71 19.69 2.07
CA HIS A 114 2.56 19.04 0.77
C HIS A 114 3.66 18.01 0.55
N TRP A 115 3.30 16.79 0.17
CA TRP A 115 4.22 15.72 -0.19
C TRP A 115 4.10 15.45 -1.67
N TRP A 116 5.10 15.84 -2.47
CA TRP A 116 5.07 15.59 -3.89
C TRP A 116 5.10 14.09 -4.16
N ILE A 117 4.27 13.65 -5.08
CA ILE A 117 4.10 12.25 -5.46
C ILE A 117 4.09 12.12 -6.98
N ILE A 118 4.18 10.89 -7.46
CA ILE A 118 3.93 10.56 -8.86
C ILE A 118 2.46 10.21 -9.07
N GLU A 119 1.98 10.32 -10.31
CA GLU A 119 0.59 10.03 -10.67
C GLU A 119 0.10 8.63 -10.23
N PRO A 120 0.88 7.54 -10.35
CA PRO A 120 0.48 6.23 -9.83
C PRO A 120 0.15 6.20 -8.32
N VAL A 121 0.79 7.06 -7.51
CA VAL A 121 0.48 7.16 -6.07
C VAL A 121 -0.86 7.85 -5.87
N ALA A 122 -1.20 8.84 -6.72
CA ALA A 122 -2.50 9.49 -6.69
C ALA A 122 -3.62 8.51 -7.09
N GLU A 123 -3.40 7.70 -8.12
CA GLU A 123 -4.33 6.64 -8.52
C GLU A 123 -4.53 5.59 -7.42
N ALA A 124 -3.45 5.16 -6.77
CA ALA A 124 -3.52 4.23 -5.64
C ALA A 124 -4.36 4.78 -4.48
N LEU A 125 -4.24 6.09 -4.19
CA LEU A 125 -5.06 6.76 -3.18
C LEU A 125 -6.52 6.88 -3.62
N ALA A 126 -6.81 7.12 -4.90
CA ALA A 126 -8.18 7.13 -5.41
C ALA A 126 -8.87 5.77 -5.25
N VAL A 127 -8.16 4.66 -5.52
CA VAL A 127 -8.65 3.30 -5.24
C VAL A 127 -8.96 3.12 -3.75
N LEU A 128 -8.11 3.63 -2.87
CA LEU A 128 -8.33 3.54 -1.43
C LEU A 128 -9.49 4.44 -0.94
N GLU A 129 -9.74 5.57 -1.60
CA GLU A 129 -10.92 6.40 -1.34
C GLU A 129 -12.23 5.65 -1.61
N GLU A 130 -12.30 4.88 -2.70
CA GLU A 130 -13.45 4.02 -3.00
C GLU A 130 -13.59 2.88 -2.00
N LEU A 131 -12.46 2.33 -1.54
CA LEU A 131 -12.44 1.19 -0.61
C LEU A 131 -12.78 1.57 0.83
N SER A 132 -12.36 2.75 1.28
CA SER A 132 -12.58 3.19 2.66
C SER A 132 -14.05 3.49 2.91
N TRP A 133 -14.59 3.02 4.04
CA TRP A 133 -15.92 3.39 4.53
C TRP A 133 -15.88 4.64 5.43
N HIS A 134 -14.70 5.02 5.94
CA HIS A 134 -14.57 6.08 6.94
C HIS A 134 -14.79 7.44 6.28
N SER A 135 -15.48 8.35 6.96
CA SER A 135 -15.88 9.65 6.38
C SER A 135 -14.70 10.58 6.09
N THR A 136 -13.62 10.49 6.86
CA THR A 136 -12.43 11.33 6.67
C THR A 136 -11.16 10.58 6.28
N HIS A 137 -10.76 9.51 6.96
CA HIS A 137 -9.47 8.83 6.74
C HIS A 137 -9.53 7.70 5.72
N LEU A 138 -8.41 7.47 5.02
CA LEU A 138 -8.30 6.43 3.99
C LEU A 138 -7.79 5.11 4.56
N PHE A 139 -6.78 5.17 5.43
CA PHE A 139 -6.21 3.98 6.06
C PHE A 139 -6.99 3.62 7.32
N VAL A 140 -8.01 2.78 7.14
CA VAL A 140 -8.85 2.25 8.21
C VAL A 140 -9.07 0.75 8.03
N ALA A 141 -9.58 0.07 9.07
CA ALA A 141 -10.11 -1.29 8.95
C ALA A 141 -11.10 -1.40 7.78
N LEU A 142 -11.12 -2.50 7.02
CA LEU A 142 -12.00 -2.63 5.84
C LEU A 142 -13.49 -2.67 6.19
N ALA A 143 -13.82 -3.15 7.39
CA ALA A 143 -15.17 -3.16 7.89
C ALA A 143 -15.31 -2.16 9.03
N PRO A 144 -16.45 -1.44 9.12
CA PRO A 144 -16.74 -0.61 10.28
C PRO A 144 -16.84 -1.49 11.54
N PRO A 145 -16.41 -0.98 12.70
CA PRO A 145 -16.57 -1.69 13.95
C PRO A 145 -18.05 -1.98 14.22
N THR A 146 -18.34 -3.19 14.69
CA THR A 146 -19.71 -3.62 15.02
C THR A 146 -19.84 -3.84 16.53
N GLY A 147 -20.98 -3.46 17.11
CA GLY A 147 -21.27 -3.64 18.53
C GLY A 147 -20.75 -2.50 19.43
N LYS A 148 -20.51 -2.80 20.71
CA LYS A 148 -20.20 -1.81 21.77
C LYS A 148 -18.75 -1.29 21.76
N GLN A 149 -17.87 -1.84 20.93
CA GLN A 149 -16.52 -1.34 20.76
C GLN A 149 -16.53 -0.19 19.76
N ALA A 150 -16.80 1.02 20.26
CA ALA A 150 -16.79 2.26 19.48
C ALA A 150 -15.38 2.83 19.32
N HIS A 151 -14.35 1.98 19.18
CA HIS A 151 -13.03 2.46 18.79
C HIS A 151 -13.09 2.79 17.30
N THR A 152 -13.49 4.02 17.01
CA THR A 152 -13.54 4.63 15.69
C THR A 152 -12.24 5.33 15.32
N GLU A 153 -11.17 5.10 16.09
CA GLU A 153 -9.89 5.74 15.81
C GLU A 153 -9.38 5.23 14.45
N PRO A 154 -9.13 6.14 13.50
CA PRO A 154 -8.61 5.79 12.19
C PRO A 154 -7.18 5.24 12.33
N GLY A 155 -6.77 4.46 11.35
CA GLY A 155 -5.45 3.84 11.35
C GLY A 155 -5.50 2.33 11.12
N ILE A 156 -4.34 1.78 10.85
CA ILE A 156 -4.10 0.36 10.61
C ILE A 156 -2.83 -0.05 11.37
N GLN A 157 -2.69 -1.34 11.65
CA GLN A 157 -1.42 -1.87 12.14
C GLN A 157 -0.47 -2.04 10.96
N SER A 158 0.31 -1.00 10.67
CA SER A 158 1.21 -0.95 9.51
C SER A 158 2.14 -2.16 9.39
N GLU A 159 2.67 -2.66 10.51
CA GLU A 159 3.51 -3.86 10.52
C GLU A 159 2.75 -5.11 10.06
N ALA A 160 1.52 -5.28 10.54
CA ALA A 160 0.67 -6.41 10.16
C ALA A 160 0.26 -6.34 8.68
N GLU A 161 0.03 -5.14 8.14
CA GLU A 161 -0.27 -4.95 6.71
C GLU A 161 0.95 -5.30 5.83
N ILE A 162 2.16 -4.90 6.24
CA ILE A 162 3.39 -5.24 5.52
C ILE A 162 3.62 -6.75 5.53
N ASP A 163 3.53 -7.37 6.71
CA ASP A 163 3.73 -8.81 6.87
C ASP A 163 2.64 -9.59 6.09
N PHE A 164 1.39 -9.10 6.10
CA PHE A 164 0.28 -9.67 5.31
C PHE A 164 0.55 -9.55 3.80
N PHE A 165 1.00 -8.40 3.31
CA PHE A 165 1.36 -8.19 1.90
C PHE A 165 2.44 -9.16 1.44
N ILE A 166 3.55 -9.25 2.20
CA ILE A 166 4.67 -10.14 1.88
C ILE A 166 4.21 -11.60 1.84
N ASN A 167 3.46 -12.03 2.85
CA ASN A 167 2.94 -13.40 2.93
C ASN A 167 1.96 -13.69 1.79
N GLY A 168 1.08 -12.73 1.47
CA GLY A 168 0.12 -12.82 0.37
C GLY A 168 0.81 -13.03 -0.96
N VAL A 169 1.72 -12.11 -1.33
CA VAL A 169 2.53 -12.21 -2.55
C VAL A 169 3.29 -13.54 -2.60
N ASN A 170 3.95 -13.95 -1.53
CA ASN A 170 4.74 -15.19 -1.53
C ASN A 170 3.90 -16.47 -1.63
N THR A 171 2.65 -16.43 -1.16
CA THR A 171 1.70 -17.55 -1.26
C THR A 171 1.10 -17.62 -2.66
N THR A 172 0.76 -16.47 -3.26
CA THR A 172 0.05 -16.40 -4.54
C THR A 172 0.95 -16.15 -5.75
N ALA A 173 2.26 -15.89 -5.55
CA ALA A 173 3.24 -15.50 -6.58
C ALA A 173 3.24 -16.34 -7.86
N HIS A 174 2.94 -17.65 -7.75
CA HIS A 174 2.84 -18.56 -8.88
C HIS A 174 1.68 -18.25 -9.83
N GLN A 175 0.61 -17.58 -9.35
CA GLN A 175 -0.58 -17.27 -10.15
C GLN A 175 -0.36 -16.09 -11.11
N PRO A 176 0.19 -14.93 -10.65
CA PRO A 176 0.52 -13.82 -11.53
C PRO A 176 1.91 -13.94 -12.18
N GLY A 177 2.71 -14.97 -11.85
CA GLY A 177 4.09 -15.10 -12.33
C GLY A 177 5.07 -14.11 -11.67
N LEU A 178 4.79 -13.70 -10.44
CA LEU A 178 5.65 -12.80 -9.69
C LEU A 178 6.78 -13.58 -9.01
N ALA A 179 7.98 -13.02 -8.99
CA ALA A 179 9.06 -13.52 -8.15
C ALA A 179 8.67 -13.39 -6.67
N LYS A 180 9.06 -14.38 -5.86
CA LYS A 180 8.87 -14.31 -4.40
C LYS A 180 9.71 -13.18 -3.82
N ILE A 181 9.11 -12.45 -2.89
CA ILE A 181 9.81 -11.47 -2.07
C ILE A 181 10.77 -12.23 -1.14
N PRO A 182 12.08 -11.91 -1.15
CA PRO A 182 13.06 -12.55 -0.29
C PRO A 182 12.70 -12.44 1.21
N PRO A 183 13.07 -13.43 2.04
CA PRO A 183 12.81 -13.37 3.46
C PRO A 183 13.61 -12.23 4.11
N ALA A 184 12.92 -11.16 4.48
CA ALA A 184 13.51 -10.00 5.13
C ALA A 184 12.52 -9.38 6.12
N HIS A 185 13.06 -8.78 7.19
CA HIS A 185 12.26 -7.97 8.11
C HIS A 185 12.08 -6.58 7.49
N VAL A 186 10.84 -6.20 7.21
CA VAL A 186 10.49 -4.92 6.58
C VAL A 186 9.54 -4.13 7.49
N ARG A 187 9.85 -2.86 7.74
CA ARG A 187 9.03 -1.95 8.55
C ARG A 187 8.89 -0.60 7.88
N SER A 188 7.82 0.13 8.18
CA SER A 188 7.44 1.38 7.49
C SER A 188 8.59 2.39 7.35
N HIS A 189 9.37 2.59 8.42
CA HIS A 189 10.51 3.53 8.40
C HIS A 189 11.64 3.12 7.43
N MET A 190 11.75 1.83 7.08
CA MET A 190 12.74 1.32 6.14
C MET A 190 12.41 1.76 4.71
N PHE A 191 11.13 1.82 4.32
CA PHE A 191 10.73 2.33 3.00
C PHE A 191 11.21 3.76 2.79
N ARG A 192 10.97 4.63 3.77
CA ARG A 192 11.44 6.01 3.75
C ARG A 192 12.97 6.10 3.68
N LYS A 193 13.70 5.24 4.41
CA LYS A 193 15.17 5.17 4.37
C LYS A 193 15.65 4.75 2.97
N THR A 194 15.15 3.64 2.44
CA THR A 194 15.55 3.10 1.13
C THR A 194 15.26 4.09 0.01
N MET A 195 14.06 4.68 -0.06
CA MET A 195 13.74 5.65 -1.09
C MET A 195 14.59 6.93 -0.97
N SER A 196 14.95 7.34 0.25
CA SER A 196 15.88 8.46 0.45
C SER A 196 17.30 8.14 -0.05
N GLN A 197 17.75 6.89 0.11
CA GLN A 197 19.04 6.44 -0.43
C GLN A 197 19.02 6.36 -1.96
N LEU A 198 17.94 5.87 -2.56
CA LEU A 198 17.77 5.80 -4.01
C LEU A 198 17.76 7.19 -4.63
N ALA A 199 16.83 8.05 -4.19
CA ALA A 199 16.72 9.40 -4.73
C ALA A 199 17.93 10.29 -4.39
N GLY A 200 18.68 9.97 -3.32
CA GLY A 200 19.86 10.71 -2.91
C GLY A 200 21.05 10.56 -3.85
N ARG A 201 20.99 9.61 -4.80
CA ARG A 201 22.01 9.39 -5.83
C ARG A 201 21.81 10.28 -7.05
N GLU A 202 20.63 10.86 -7.21
CA GLU A 202 20.35 11.74 -8.33
C GLU A 202 21.07 13.10 -8.16
N PRO A 203 21.60 13.68 -9.24
CA PRO A 203 22.16 15.02 -9.22
C PRO A 203 21.18 16.04 -8.60
N ASP A 204 21.70 16.94 -7.77
CA ASP A 204 20.94 18.02 -7.11
C ASP A 204 19.77 17.57 -6.19
N SER A 205 19.70 16.27 -5.86
CA SER A 205 18.65 15.68 -5.02
C SER A 205 18.65 16.21 -3.56
N GLU A 206 19.74 16.81 -3.10
CA GLU A 206 19.85 17.33 -1.74
C GLU A 206 18.83 18.42 -1.41
N ILE A 207 18.42 19.26 -2.36
CA ILE A 207 17.39 20.25 -2.07
C ILE A 207 16.01 19.59 -2.12
N ALA A 208 15.75 18.80 -3.16
CA ALA A 208 14.48 18.11 -3.38
C ALA A 208 14.13 17.15 -2.22
N LEU A 209 15.07 16.31 -1.78
CA LEU A 209 14.88 15.41 -0.64
C LEU A 209 14.67 16.19 0.67
N GLY A 210 15.23 17.39 0.78
CA GLY A 210 15.10 18.22 1.99
C GLY A 210 13.72 18.85 2.05
N LEU A 211 13.27 19.26 0.87
CA LEU A 211 11.90 19.51 0.44
C LEU A 211 10.91 18.49 0.98
N GLN A 212 11.09 17.28 0.47
CA GLN A 212 10.18 16.17 0.67
C GLN A 212 10.19 15.70 2.12
N LEU A 213 11.36 15.48 2.72
CA LEU A 213 11.49 14.95 4.09
C LEU A 213 11.14 15.98 5.18
N LYS A 214 10.83 17.23 4.80
CA LYS A 214 10.57 18.37 5.71
C LYS A 214 11.76 18.66 6.62
N HIS A 215 12.95 18.62 6.03
CA HIS A 215 14.23 18.88 6.70
C HIS A 215 14.95 20.13 6.15
N ALA A 216 14.34 20.87 5.22
CA ALA A 216 14.95 22.03 4.56
C ALA A 216 15.47 23.11 5.53
N ALA A 217 14.74 23.42 6.61
CA ALA A 217 15.20 24.39 7.62
C ALA A 217 16.49 23.94 8.35
N ARG A 218 16.71 22.63 8.48
CA ARG A 218 17.94 22.06 9.07
C ARG A 218 19.09 22.02 8.05
N ARG A 219 18.80 21.94 6.75
CA ARG A 219 19.80 21.95 5.66
C ARG A 219 20.37 23.33 5.40
N ALA A 220 19.58 24.39 5.58
CA ALA A 220 20.09 25.76 5.53
C ALA A 220 21.13 26.08 6.63
N PHE A 221 21.17 25.30 7.73
CA PHE A 221 22.03 25.58 8.89
C PHE A 221 22.94 24.44 9.38
N ALA A 222 22.76 23.17 8.97
CA ALA A 222 23.50 22.03 9.55
C ALA A 222 23.80 20.87 8.58
N ASN A 223 25.02 20.85 8.04
CA ASN A 223 25.58 19.86 7.12
C ASN A 223 25.87 18.44 7.70
N ARG A 224 25.17 17.94 8.73
CA ARG A 224 25.57 16.66 9.37
C ARG A 224 24.52 15.55 9.49
N THR A 225 23.21 15.83 9.46
CA THR A 225 22.20 14.80 9.82
C THR A 225 21.59 14.03 8.64
N THR A 226 21.58 14.59 7.42
CA THR A 226 21.04 13.88 6.23
C THR A 226 22.01 12.84 5.70
N GLN A 227 23.32 13.04 5.86
CA GLN A 227 24.30 12.03 5.46
C GLN A 227 24.01 10.67 6.10
N ALA A 228 23.47 10.60 7.32
CA ALA A 228 23.11 9.32 7.94
C ALA A 228 21.97 8.56 7.21
N TYR A 229 21.03 9.26 6.56
CA TYR A 229 19.95 8.62 5.80
C TYR A 229 20.36 8.30 4.35
N ALA A 230 21.21 9.13 3.76
CA ALA A 230 21.73 8.93 2.41
C ALA A 230 22.97 8.01 2.36
N GLN A 231 23.68 7.82 3.47
CA GLN A 231 24.81 6.90 3.57
C GLN A 231 24.33 5.48 3.34
N MET A 232 25.06 4.76 2.48
CA MET A 232 24.82 3.36 2.20
C MET A 232 25.06 2.53 3.45
N ASP A 233 24.12 1.61 3.71
CA ASP A 233 24.31 0.55 4.69
C ASP A 233 25.17 -0.54 4.04
N ALA A 234 26.13 -1.12 4.77
CA ALA A 234 27.06 -2.11 4.24
C ALA A 234 26.34 -3.37 3.69
N SER A 235 25.12 -3.63 4.15
CA SER A 235 24.25 -4.71 3.64
C SER A 235 23.77 -4.47 2.20
N TRP A 236 23.60 -3.22 1.78
CA TRP A 236 23.09 -2.86 0.45
C TRP A 236 24.19 -2.65 -0.60
N ALA A 237 25.44 -2.47 -0.19
CA ALA A 237 26.55 -2.25 -1.12
C ALA A 237 26.72 -3.39 -2.13
N LYS A 238 26.49 -4.63 -1.68
CA LYS A 238 26.68 -5.84 -2.52
C LYS A 238 25.65 -5.99 -3.65
N GLU A 239 24.44 -5.47 -3.47
CA GLU A 239 23.35 -5.61 -4.47
C GLU A 239 23.52 -4.64 -5.66
N PHE A 240 24.31 -3.58 -5.49
CA PHE A 240 24.49 -2.53 -6.50
C PHE A 240 25.85 -2.55 -7.21
N ASP A 241 26.81 -3.36 -6.74
CA ASP A 241 28.09 -3.59 -7.43
C ASP A 241 27.92 -4.41 -8.74
N THR A 242 26.75 -5.03 -8.94
CA THR A 242 26.41 -5.83 -10.13
C THR A 242 25.87 -5.02 -11.32
N GLU A 243 25.51 -3.75 -11.15
CA GLU A 243 24.90 -2.92 -12.22
C GLU A 243 25.91 -2.03 -12.98
N LEU A 244 27.20 -2.11 -12.66
CA LEU A 244 28.28 -1.30 -13.27
C LEU A 244 29.29 -2.13 -14.09
N GLN A 245 28.94 -3.35 -14.51
CA GLN A 245 29.65 -4.11 -15.55
C GLN A 245 28.90 -4.06 -16.87
#